data_AF-A0A5N6JEY7-F1
#
_entry.id   AF-A0A5N6JEY7-F1
#
_cell.length_a   1.000
_cell.length_b   1.000
_cell.length_c   1.000
_cell.angle_alpha   90.00
_cell.angle_beta   90.00
_cell.angle_gamma   90.00
#
_symmetry.space_group_name_H-M   'P 1'
#
loop_
_entity.id
_entity.type
_entity.pdbx_description
1 polymer ?
#
loop_
_entity_poly.entity_id
_entity_poly.type
_entity_poly.pdbx_seq_one_letter_code
_entity_poly.pdbx_strand_id
1 'polypeptide(L)'
;MSDCSPDQNSNSAIPELNEAQQRYLKKQRQKKFEEDKVRKRKDACSPWPAEAWRAAHARVRAGVKQPEPRFPIIITDFMTPQKLQELDGLPSPPEMGWTTTTVFGQEELDHPKKLQYCVVTGHGCILHLQETTTGEDFCVWFEGEKRYAWSAHAYRSDEERRRMIEWRGGRMD
;
A
#
# COMPACT_ATOMS: atom_id res chain seq x y z
N MET A 1 -70.47 -33.59 -1.07
CA MET A 1 -70.34 -33.19 0.34
C MET A 1 -68.87 -33.29 0.69
N SER A 2 -68.26 -32.19 1.16
CA SER A 2 -67.00 -32.11 1.93
C SER A 2 -65.71 -32.67 1.28
N ASP A 3 -64.54 -32.03 1.31
CA ASP A 3 -64.00 -31.03 2.23
C ASP A 3 -62.93 -30.12 1.59
N CYS A 4 -62.73 -29.00 2.29
CA CYS A 4 -61.70 -27.96 2.14
C CYS A 4 -60.25 -28.47 2.20
N SER A 5 -59.34 -27.86 1.43
CA SER A 5 -58.29 -26.95 1.95
C SER A 5 -57.21 -26.63 0.90
N PRO A 6 -56.82 -25.35 0.73
CA PRO A 6 -55.63 -24.93 0.00
C PRO A 6 -54.46 -24.77 0.98
N ASP A 7 -53.39 -25.56 0.82
CA ASP A 7 -52.19 -25.35 1.62
C ASP A 7 -51.44 -24.10 1.17
N GLN A 8 -51.10 -23.34 2.20
CA GLN A 8 -50.65 -21.98 2.18
C GLN A 8 -49.24 -21.82 1.61
N ASN A 9 -49.15 -20.87 0.69
CA ASN A 9 -48.10 -19.87 0.59
C ASN A 9 -47.32 -19.68 1.92
N SER A 10 -46.08 -20.17 1.97
CA SER A 10 -45.10 -19.78 2.99
C SER A 10 -43.97 -19.01 2.33
N ASN A 11 -44.25 -17.74 2.00
CA ASN A 11 -43.20 -16.73 1.91
C ASN A 11 -42.53 -16.68 3.29
N SER A 12 -41.30 -17.19 3.39
CA SER A 12 -40.47 -17.09 4.58
C SER A 12 -40.14 -15.62 4.86
N ALA A 13 -40.94 -15.01 5.73
CA ALA A 13 -40.77 -13.65 6.22
C ALA A 13 -39.43 -13.53 6.97
N ILE A 14 -38.62 -12.57 6.55
CA ILE A 14 -37.51 -12.02 7.33
C ILE A 14 -38.11 -11.55 8.67
N PRO A 15 -37.55 -11.92 9.85
CA PRO A 15 -38.10 -11.45 11.11
C PRO A 15 -38.05 -9.92 11.16
N GLU A 16 -39.22 -9.28 11.23
CA GLU A 16 -39.33 -7.85 11.49
C GLU A 16 -38.62 -7.55 12.80
N LEU A 17 -37.44 -6.92 12.69
CA LEU A 17 -36.67 -6.47 13.84
C LEU A 17 -37.52 -5.47 14.62
N ASN A 18 -37.73 -5.70 15.92
CA ASN A 18 -38.59 -4.84 16.72
C ASN A 18 -38.06 -3.39 16.73
N GLU A 19 -38.95 -2.40 16.91
CA GLU A 19 -38.56 -0.98 16.84
C GLU A 19 -37.40 -0.64 17.80
N ALA A 20 -37.33 -1.31 18.94
CA ALA A 20 -36.26 -1.13 19.92
C ALA A 20 -34.89 -1.57 19.39
N GLN A 21 -34.82 -2.70 18.68
CA GLN A 21 -33.62 -3.21 18.02
C GLN A 21 -33.18 -2.28 16.88
N GLN A 22 -34.13 -1.76 16.09
CA GLN A 22 -33.82 -0.79 15.05
C GLN A 22 -33.26 0.52 15.62
N ARG A 23 -33.89 1.04 16.69
CA ARG A 23 -33.41 2.23 17.41
C ARG A 23 -32.03 2.00 18.02
N TYR A 24 -31.76 0.81 18.57
CA TYR A 24 -30.46 0.44 19.12
C TYR A 24 -29.38 0.42 18.02
N LEU A 25 -29.61 -0.27 16.91
CA LEU A 25 -28.68 -0.32 15.79
C LEU A 25 -28.41 1.05 15.17
N LYS A 26 -29.43 1.93 15.12
CA LYS A 26 -29.27 3.31 14.64
C LYS A 26 -28.39 4.13 15.59
N LYS A 27 -28.56 3.98 16.91
CA LYS A 27 -27.69 4.61 17.92
C LYS A 27 -26.25 4.10 17.81
N GLN A 28 -26.03 2.80 17.62
CA GLN A 28 -24.69 2.24 17.44
C GLN A 28 -24.00 2.77 16.18
N ARG A 29 -24.74 2.85 15.06
CA ARG A 29 -24.23 3.43 13.81
C ARG A 29 -23.87 4.90 13.96
N GLN A 30 -24.71 5.69 14.62
CA GLN A 30 -24.42 7.10 14.88
C GLN A 30 -23.21 7.28 15.78
N LYS A 31 -23.11 6.48 16.85
CA LYS A 31 -21.95 6.52 17.76
C LYS A 31 -20.66 6.22 17.02
N LYS A 32 -20.63 5.15 16.22
CA LYS A 32 -19.46 4.78 15.40
C LYS A 32 -19.11 5.88 14.39
N PHE A 33 -20.10 6.50 13.75
CA PHE A 33 -19.87 7.60 12.82
C PHE A 33 -19.23 8.81 13.51
N GLU A 34 -19.70 9.20 14.69
CA GLU A 34 -19.09 10.30 15.45
C GLU A 34 -17.69 9.93 15.95
N GLU A 35 -17.45 8.70 16.41
CA GLU A 35 -16.13 8.20 16.77
C GLU A 35 -15.16 8.24 15.58
N ASP A 36 -15.59 7.79 14.40
CA ASP A 36 -14.79 7.85 13.17
C ASP A 36 -14.53 9.28 12.70
N LYS A 37 -15.49 10.19 12.89
CA LYS A 37 -15.32 11.62 12.59
C LYS A 37 -14.30 12.27 13.52
N VAL A 38 -14.30 11.93 14.80
CA VAL A 38 -13.31 12.40 15.78
C VAL A 38 -11.92 11.83 15.47
N ARG A 39 -11.83 10.53 15.16
CA ARG A 39 -10.58 9.88 14.73
C ARG A 39 -10.03 10.52 13.46
N LYS A 40 -10.84 10.67 12.42
CA LYS A 40 -10.45 11.34 11.17
C LYS A 40 -10.02 12.78 11.41
N ARG A 41 -10.62 13.53 12.35
CA ARG A 41 -10.17 14.89 12.68
C ARG A 41 -8.81 14.92 13.38
N LYS A 42 -8.51 13.94 14.24
CA LYS A 42 -7.18 13.78 14.84
C LYS A 42 -6.13 13.40 13.80
N ASP A 43 -6.51 12.58 12.83
CA ASP A 43 -5.61 12.06 11.79
C ASP A 43 -5.59 12.93 10.51
N ALA A 44 -6.43 13.97 10.41
CA ALA A 44 -6.60 14.80 9.21
C ALA A 44 -5.49 15.81 8.95
N CYS A 45 -4.48 15.91 9.82
CA CYS A 45 -3.27 16.64 9.47
C CYS A 45 -2.48 15.80 8.48
N SER A 46 -2.78 15.98 7.18
CA SER A 46 -1.76 15.71 6.17
C SER A 46 -0.47 16.43 6.62
N PRO A 47 0.70 15.80 6.52
CA PRO A 47 1.96 16.41 6.96
C PRO A 47 2.35 17.66 6.15
N TRP A 48 1.54 18.02 5.14
CA TRP A 48 1.74 19.13 4.24
C TRP A 48 0.85 20.32 4.64
N PRO A 49 1.40 21.53 4.75
CA PRO A 49 0.62 22.75 4.82
C PRO A 49 -0.36 22.85 3.65
N ALA A 50 -1.56 23.41 3.87
CA ALA A 50 -2.60 23.52 2.83
C ALA A 50 -2.13 24.29 1.58
N GLU A 51 -1.19 25.21 1.74
CA GLU A 51 -0.55 25.92 0.64
C GLU A 51 0.34 25.02 -0.21
N ALA A 52 1.15 24.17 0.41
CA ALA A 52 2.00 23.20 -0.29
C ALA A 52 1.15 22.19 -1.08
N TRP A 53 0.02 21.76 -0.52
CA TRP A 53 -0.96 20.92 -1.22
C TRP A 53 -1.55 21.64 -2.45
N ARG A 54 -2.01 22.90 -2.29
CA ARG A 54 -2.54 23.70 -3.42
C ARG A 54 -1.49 23.93 -4.50
N ALA A 55 -0.25 24.22 -4.14
CA ALA A 55 0.85 24.42 -5.07
C ALA A 55 1.18 23.13 -5.84
N ALA A 56 1.24 21.98 -5.16
CA ALA A 56 1.45 20.69 -5.80
C ALA A 56 0.33 20.37 -6.81
N HIS A 57 -0.94 20.57 -6.42
CA HIS A 57 -2.08 20.40 -7.32
C HIS A 57 -2.04 21.35 -8.52
N ALA A 58 -1.66 22.62 -8.33
CA ALA A 58 -1.56 23.59 -9.42
C ALA A 58 -0.48 23.18 -10.43
N ARG A 59 0.67 22.67 -9.98
CA ARG A 59 1.74 22.15 -10.85
C ARG A 59 1.26 20.97 -11.70
N VAL A 60 0.51 20.04 -11.08
CA VAL A 60 -0.09 18.91 -11.81
C VAL A 60 -1.08 19.40 -12.86
N ARG A 61 -1.98 20.35 -12.52
CA ARG A 61 -2.93 20.93 -13.49
C ARG A 61 -2.24 21.68 -14.62
N ALA A 62 -1.14 22.37 -14.33
CA ALA A 62 -0.34 23.09 -15.31
C ALA A 62 0.50 22.16 -16.21
N GLY A 63 0.40 20.83 -16.04
CA GLY A 63 1.13 19.87 -16.85
C GLY A 63 2.64 19.86 -16.58
N VAL A 64 3.08 20.42 -15.44
CA VAL A 64 4.49 20.38 -15.05
C VAL A 64 4.86 18.91 -14.82
N LYS A 65 5.72 18.36 -15.68
CA LYS A 65 6.26 17.01 -15.49
C LYS A 65 6.98 16.98 -14.15
N GLN A 66 6.46 16.18 -13.24
CA GLN A 66 7.16 15.91 -11.99
C GLN A 66 8.40 15.06 -12.30
N PRO A 67 9.49 15.24 -11.55
CA PRO A 67 10.61 14.32 -11.65
C PRO A 67 10.12 12.90 -11.40
N GLU A 68 10.67 11.96 -12.15
CA GLU A 68 10.31 10.55 -11.94
C GLU A 68 10.67 10.14 -10.52
N PRO A 69 9.78 9.40 -9.85
CA PRO A 69 10.02 8.97 -8.49
C PRO A 69 11.23 8.03 -8.46
N ARG A 70 12.14 8.26 -7.51
CA ARG A 70 13.37 7.48 -7.31
C ARG A 70 13.16 6.53 -6.14
N PHE A 71 13.57 5.27 -6.31
CA PHE A 71 13.43 4.23 -5.30
C PHE A 71 14.78 3.55 -5.03
N PRO A 72 15.23 3.49 -3.77
CA PRO A 72 16.42 2.73 -3.40
C PRO A 72 16.11 1.22 -3.37
N ILE A 73 16.96 0.42 -4.01
CA ILE A 73 16.96 -1.05 -3.97
C ILE A 73 18.22 -1.52 -3.27
N ILE A 74 18.11 -2.31 -2.21
CA ILE A 74 19.28 -2.83 -1.48
C ILE A 74 20.00 -3.86 -2.34
N ILE A 75 21.32 -3.69 -2.47
CA ILE A 75 22.18 -4.64 -3.17
C ILE A 75 22.50 -5.80 -2.26
N THR A 76 22.28 -7.01 -2.78
CA THR A 76 22.55 -8.28 -2.13
C THR A 76 23.36 -9.18 -3.06
N ASP A 77 23.87 -10.29 -2.55
CA ASP A 77 24.53 -11.30 -3.39
C ASP A 77 23.57 -11.88 -4.45
N PHE A 78 22.27 -11.90 -4.13
CA PHE A 78 21.23 -12.31 -5.07
C PHE A 78 20.93 -11.21 -6.10
N MET A 79 20.78 -9.96 -5.67
CA MET A 79 20.35 -8.82 -6.49
C MET A 79 21.48 -7.81 -6.67
N THR A 80 22.27 -8.02 -7.72
CA THR A 80 23.37 -7.13 -8.11
C THR A 80 22.88 -6.02 -9.03
N PRO A 81 23.65 -4.91 -9.20
CA PRO A 81 23.30 -3.86 -10.16
C PRO A 81 23.10 -4.37 -11.59
N GLN A 82 23.90 -5.37 -12.01
CA GLN A 82 23.78 -5.98 -13.34
C GLN A 82 22.50 -6.79 -13.48
N LYS A 83 22.10 -7.54 -12.45
CA LYS A 83 20.82 -8.25 -12.48
C LYS A 83 19.63 -7.29 -12.48
N LEU A 84 19.72 -6.17 -11.76
CA LEU A 84 18.69 -5.13 -11.83
C LEU A 84 18.60 -4.53 -13.24
N GLN A 85 19.74 -4.30 -13.88
CA GLN A 85 19.78 -3.84 -15.26
C GLN A 85 19.08 -4.82 -16.20
N GLU A 86 19.39 -6.11 -16.11
CA GLU A 86 18.79 -7.15 -16.95
C GLU A 86 17.29 -7.31 -16.70
N LEU A 87 16.88 -7.31 -15.43
CA LEU A 87 15.49 -7.52 -15.03
C LEU A 87 14.58 -6.38 -15.50
N ASP A 88 15.09 -5.15 -15.46
CA ASP A 88 14.32 -3.94 -15.77
C ASP A 88 14.62 -3.39 -17.18
N GLY A 89 15.46 -4.09 -17.96
CA GLY A 89 15.80 -3.69 -19.33
C GLY A 89 16.54 -2.36 -19.43
N LEU A 90 17.33 -2.00 -18.40
CA LEU A 90 18.02 -0.71 -18.34
C LEU A 90 19.21 -0.65 -19.32
N PRO A 91 19.48 0.52 -19.91
CA PRO A 91 20.58 0.68 -20.87
C PRO A 91 21.97 0.52 -20.21
N SER A 92 22.07 0.75 -18.90
CA SER A 92 23.29 0.61 -18.11
C SER A 92 22.95 0.20 -16.68
N PRO A 93 23.92 -0.30 -15.89
CA PRO A 93 23.72 -0.54 -14.47
C PRO A 93 23.24 0.73 -13.74
N PRO A 94 22.32 0.60 -12.79
CA PRO A 94 21.81 1.74 -12.02
C PRO A 94 22.89 2.37 -11.12
N GLU A 95 22.67 3.64 -10.75
CA GLU A 95 23.56 4.39 -9.86
C GLU A 95 23.64 3.71 -8.50
N MET A 96 24.87 3.45 -8.02
CA MET A 96 25.13 2.87 -6.71
C MET A 96 25.39 3.95 -5.65
N GLY A 97 24.85 3.73 -4.46
CA GLY A 97 25.08 4.57 -3.29
C GLY A 97 25.21 3.76 -2.01
N TRP A 98 25.47 4.47 -0.92
CA TRP A 98 25.50 3.92 0.43
C TRP A 98 24.41 4.58 1.29
N THR A 99 23.73 3.78 2.09
CA THR A 99 22.70 4.23 3.03
C THR A 99 22.87 3.57 4.39
N THR A 100 22.11 4.03 5.38
CA THR A 100 21.98 3.44 6.71
C THR A 100 20.53 3.06 6.97
N THR A 101 20.33 1.93 7.65
CA THR A 101 19.00 1.51 8.10
C THR A 101 18.45 2.45 9.15
N THR A 102 17.13 2.66 9.13
CA THR A 102 16.38 3.44 10.11
C THR A 102 15.02 2.78 10.36
N VAL A 103 14.20 3.37 11.21
CA VAL A 103 12.80 2.98 11.45
C VAL A 103 11.90 4.20 11.42
N PHE A 104 10.64 4.01 11.04
CA PHE A 104 9.63 5.06 11.12
C PHE A 104 9.32 5.35 12.60
N GLY A 105 9.39 6.62 13.00
CA GLY A 105 9.07 7.06 14.37
C GLY A 105 10.25 7.19 15.35
N GLN A 106 11.48 6.77 15.00
CA GLN A 106 12.69 7.07 15.79
C GLN A 106 13.73 7.80 14.95
N GLU A 107 14.30 8.90 15.44
CA GLU A 107 15.35 9.63 14.70
C GLU A 107 16.59 8.78 14.45
N GLU A 108 16.99 7.98 15.45
CA GLU A 108 18.23 7.21 15.42
C GLU A 108 17.98 5.77 15.85
N LEU A 109 18.70 4.84 15.22
CA LEU A 109 18.72 3.43 15.58
C LEU A 109 19.96 3.21 16.44
N ASP A 110 19.86 2.42 17.52
CA ASP A 110 21.03 2.13 18.38
C ASP A 110 22.18 1.47 17.59
N HIS A 111 21.83 0.69 16.56
CA HIS A 111 22.78 -0.07 15.73
C HIS A 111 22.44 0.06 14.23
N PRO A 112 22.69 1.22 13.61
CA PRO A 112 22.37 1.43 12.20
C PRO A 112 23.30 0.61 11.32
N LYS A 113 22.73 -0.21 10.43
CA LYS A 113 23.50 -1.00 9.47
C LYS A 113 23.75 -0.17 8.21
N LYS A 114 25.01 -0.09 7.79
CA LYS A 114 25.37 0.51 6.51
C LYS A 114 25.10 -0.49 5.38
N LEU A 115 24.35 -0.08 4.36
CA LEU A 115 23.93 -0.90 3.23
C LEU A 115 24.32 -0.23 1.91
N GLN A 116 24.61 -1.04 0.90
CA GLN A 116 24.70 -0.56 -0.49
C GLN A 116 23.32 -0.60 -1.12
N TYR A 117 23.03 0.38 -1.97
CA TYR A 117 21.79 0.41 -2.74
C TYR A 117 22.04 0.85 -4.17
N CYS A 118 21.12 0.51 -5.06
CA CYS A 118 20.97 1.11 -6.38
C CYS A 118 19.71 1.96 -6.48
N VAL A 119 19.71 2.96 -7.34
CA VAL A 119 18.53 3.78 -7.61
C VAL A 119 17.83 3.31 -8.87
N VAL A 120 16.53 3.02 -8.76
CA VAL A 120 15.64 2.81 -9.91
C VAL A 120 14.64 3.97 -10.00
N THR A 121 14.24 4.32 -11.22
CA THR A 121 13.29 5.42 -11.48
C THR A 121 11.96 4.88 -12.00
N GLY A 122 10.87 5.45 -11.52
CA GLY A 122 9.53 5.06 -11.92
C GLY A 122 8.94 3.94 -11.07
N HIS A 123 7.60 3.97 -10.94
CA HIS A 123 6.87 2.98 -10.14
C HIS A 123 6.87 1.58 -10.78
N GLY A 124 7.02 1.49 -12.10
CA GLY A 124 6.97 0.21 -12.83
C GLY A 124 8.06 -0.76 -12.36
N CYS A 125 9.29 -0.24 -12.25
CA CYS A 125 10.49 -1.01 -11.92
C CYS A 125 10.40 -1.62 -10.51
N ILE A 126 10.03 -0.81 -9.52
CA ILE A 126 9.89 -1.28 -8.13
C ILE A 126 8.74 -2.29 -7.99
N LEU A 127 7.61 -2.05 -8.66
CA LEU A 127 6.48 -2.98 -8.64
C LEU A 127 6.85 -4.32 -9.29
N HIS A 128 7.50 -4.26 -10.46
CA HIS A 128 7.96 -5.45 -11.16
C HIS A 128 8.93 -6.27 -10.31
N LEU A 129 9.89 -5.61 -9.65
CA LEU A 129 10.84 -6.26 -8.75
C LEU A 129 10.14 -6.95 -7.57
N GLN A 130 9.20 -6.26 -6.91
CA GLN A 130 8.44 -6.83 -5.78
C GLN A 130 7.55 -8.01 -6.20
N GLU A 131 7.02 -7.99 -7.42
CA GLU A 131 6.19 -9.06 -7.99
C GLU A 131 6.99 -10.27 -8.47
N THR A 132 8.23 -10.07 -8.90
CA THR A 132 9.10 -11.15 -9.40
C THR A 132 10.00 -11.75 -8.33
N THR A 133 10.22 -11.06 -7.22
CA THR A 133 11.16 -11.49 -6.18
C THR A 133 10.51 -11.62 -4.81
N THR A 134 11.03 -12.57 -4.03
CA THR A 134 10.83 -12.61 -2.58
C THR A 134 11.94 -11.81 -1.92
N GLY A 135 11.59 -11.09 -0.85
CA GLY A 135 12.46 -10.12 -0.24
C GLY A 135 11.84 -9.49 0.99
N GLU A 136 12.51 -8.47 1.50
CA GLU A 136 12.08 -7.71 2.67
C GLU A 136 12.17 -6.19 2.40
N ASP A 137 11.29 -5.44 3.05
CA ASP A 137 11.32 -3.98 3.03
C ASP A 137 12.21 -3.47 4.17
N PHE A 138 13.25 -2.71 3.83
CA PHE A 138 14.04 -1.93 4.77
C PHE A 138 13.56 -0.49 4.80
N CYS A 139 13.57 0.14 5.98
CA CYS A 139 13.52 1.59 6.06
C CYS A 139 14.94 2.13 6.08
N VAL A 140 15.24 3.09 5.22
CA VAL A 140 16.58 3.65 5.02
C VAL A 140 16.56 5.16 4.87
N TRP A 141 17.70 5.79 5.10
CA TRP A 141 17.91 7.21 4.78
C TRP A 141 18.28 7.39 3.30
N PHE A 142 17.43 8.07 2.54
CA PHE A 142 17.61 8.29 1.11
C PHE A 142 17.26 9.75 0.78
N GLU A 143 18.23 10.48 0.22
CA GLU A 143 18.10 11.90 -0.14
C GLU A 143 17.61 12.81 1.01
N GLY A 144 18.06 12.53 2.24
CA GLY A 144 17.68 13.29 3.44
C GLY A 144 16.31 12.93 4.02
N GLU A 145 15.59 11.97 3.42
CA GLU A 145 14.31 11.48 3.89
C GLU A 145 14.36 9.99 4.24
N LYS A 146 13.39 9.54 5.05
CA LYS A 146 13.20 8.12 5.32
C LYS A 146 12.37 7.50 4.20
N ARG A 147 12.88 6.42 3.59
CA ARG A 147 12.22 5.71 2.48
C ARG A 147 12.23 4.21 2.72
N TYR A 148 11.23 3.54 2.17
CA TYR A 148 11.26 2.09 2.03
C TYR A 148 12.19 1.71 0.86
N ALA A 149 13.03 0.71 1.10
CA ALA A 149 13.92 0.11 0.14
C ALA A 149 13.66 -1.40 0.09
N TRP A 150 13.58 -1.97 -1.12
CA TRP A 150 13.38 -3.40 -1.29
C TRP A 150 14.71 -4.14 -1.29
N SER A 151 14.81 -5.24 -0.54
CA SER A 151 15.94 -6.17 -0.55
C SER A 151 15.48 -7.52 -1.05
N ALA A 152 15.82 -7.86 -2.29
CA ALA A 152 15.47 -9.13 -2.90
C ALA A 152 16.46 -10.24 -2.52
N HIS A 153 15.92 -11.43 -2.23
CA HIS A 153 16.68 -12.60 -1.78
C HIS A 153 16.52 -13.82 -2.69
N ALA A 154 15.40 -13.94 -3.39
CA ALA A 154 15.19 -14.98 -4.40
C ALA A 154 14.11 -14.56 -5.41
N TYR A 155 13.97 -15.31 -6.52
CA TYR A 155 12.81 -15.19 -7.39
C TYR A 155 11.58 -15.85 -6.75
N ARG A 156 10.41 -15.26 -6.95
CA ARG A 156 9.14 -15.91 -6.62
C ARG A 156 8.89 -17.07 -7.58
N SER A 157 8.29 -18.14 -7.06
CA SER A 157 7.70 -19.17 -7.91
C SER A 157 6.48 -18.64 -8.67
N ASP A 158 6.12 -19.30 -9.77
CA ASP A 158 4.92 -18.94 -10.55
C ASP A 158 3.63 -18.99 -9.71
N GLU A 159 3.55 -19.92 -8.77
CA GLU A 159 2.40 -20.05 -7.88
C GLU A 159 2.32 -18.87 -6.90
N GLU A 160 3.43 -18.49 -6.29
CA GLU A 160 3.49 -17.31 -5.40
C GLU A 160 3.18 -16.02 -6.15
N ARG A 161 3.68 -15.91 -7.39
CA ARG A 161 3.40 -14.76 -8.24
C ARG A 161 1.92 -14.65 -8.58
N ARG A 162 1.25 -15.77 -8.92
CA ARG A 162 -0.21 -15.80 -9.16
C ARG A 162 -1.00 -15.39 -7.92
N ARG A 163 -0.69 -15.94 -6.75
CA ARG A 163 -1.35 -15.56 -5.49
C ARG A 163 -1.18 -14.07 -5.14
N MET A 164 0.00 -13.51 -5.42
CA MET A 164 0.27 -12.08 -5.18
C MET A 164 -0.55 -11.17 -6.11
N ILE A 165 -0.64 -11.53 -7.39
CA ILE A 165 -1.45 -10.80 -8.37
C ILE A 165 -2.94 -10.87 -7.99
N GLU A 166 -3.43 -12.05 -7.58
CA GLU A 166 -4.81 -12.22 -7.09
C GLU A 166 -5.09 -11.37 -5.85
N TRP A 167 -4.15 -11.31 -4.88
CA TRP A 167 -4.32 -10.47 -3.69
C TRP A 167 -4.33 -8.97 -4.00
N ARG A 168 -3.54 -8.50 -4.97
CA ARG A 168 -3.55 -7.09 -5.42
C ARG A 168 -4.73 -6.75 -6.34
N GLY A 169 -5.23 -7.71 -7.11
CA GLY A 169 -6.34 -7.55 -8.05
C GLY A 169 -7.74 -7.76 -7.45
N GLY A 170 -7.85 -8.46 -6.31
CA GLY A 170 -9.12 -8.90 -5.72
C GLY A 170 -9.96 -7.83 -4.98
N ARG A 171 -9.96 -6.57 -5.44
CA ARG A 171 -10.87 -5.54 -4.92
C ARG A 171 -11.51 -4.71 -6.03
N MET A 172 -12.16 -5.39 -6.95
CA MET A 172 -13.20 -4.84 -7.83
C MET A 172 -14.28 -5.90 -8.01
N ASP A 173 -15.11 -6.06 -6.97
CA ASP A 173 -16.49 -6.54 -7.08
C ASP A 173 -17.35 -5.68 -6.14
#